data_AF-A0A2I0JLU5-F1
#
_entry.id   AF-A0A2I0JLU5-F1
#
_cell.length_a   1.000
_cell.length_b   1.000
_cell.length_c   1.000
_cell.angle_alpha   90.00
_cell.angle_beta   90.00
_cell.angle_gamma   90.00
#
_symmetry.space_group_name_H-M   'P 1'
#
loop_
_entity.id
_entity.type
_entity.pdbx_description
1 polymer ?
#
loop_
_entity_poly.entity_id
_entity_poly.type
_entity_poly.pdbx_seq_one_letter_code
_entity_poly.pdbx_strand_id
1 'polypeptide(L)'
;NSERPSKIFLINCLCAIQQPLLGHSVASEYAKNIETMINNHMRILVDKEVDAILRRCGLSDKMPLFYRALEKESNTGSVAGGTQGGTQLAESEETSPAALSECLKALFGLILGSESSLPEFEQMQVPKLRSEACIQVAKSLAEAYEVIYNVIMDPSNGVLG
;
A
#
# COMPACT_ATOMS: atom_id res chain seq x y z
N ASN A 1 6.39 17.26 -8.26
CA ASN A 1 5.44 16.46 -7.44
C ASN A 1 4.17 17.27 -7.17
N SER A 2 3.46 17.76 -8.21
CA SER A 2 2.27 18.64 -8.09
C SER A 2 0.95 17.87 -8.03
N GLU A 3 0.98 16.55 -8.21
CA GLU A 3 -0.22 15.75 -8.46
C GLU A 3 -1.04 15.49 -7.19
N ARG A 4 -0.40 15.31 -6.03
CA ARG A 4 -1.10 15.07 -4.75
C ARG A 4 -1.99 16.25 -4.33
N PRO A 5 -1.50 17.51 -4.28
CA PRO A 5 -2.36 18.67 -4.02
C PRO A 5 -3.50 18.78 -5.03
N SER A 6 -3.26 18.48 -6.32
CA SER A 6 -4.32 18.49 -7.34
C SER A 6 -5.42 17.47 -7.08
N LYS A 7 -5.08 16.24 -6.64
CA LYS A 7 -6.08 15.22 -6.30
C LYS A 7 -6.88 15.59 -5.05
N ILE A 8 -6.24 16.15 -4.03
CA ILE A 8 -6.93 16.62 -2.82
C ILE A 8 -7.88 17.77 -3.16
N PHE A 9 -7.44 18.72 -4.00
CA PHE A 9 -8.29 19.79 -4.51
C PHE A 9 -9.53 19.23 -5.23
N LEU A 10 -9.34 18.25 -6.13
CA LEU A 10 -10.46 17.59 -6.82
C LEU A 10 -11.42 16.90 -5.85
N ILE A 11 -10.91 16.19 -4.84
CA ILE A 11 -11.75 15.57 -3.80
C ILE A 11 -12.58 16.64 -3.08
N ASN A 12 -11.95 17.74 -2.66
CA ASN A 12 -12.64 18.84 -1.98
C ASN A 12 -13.74 19.44 -2.87
N CYS A 13 -13.45 19.70 -4.15
CA CYS A 13 -14.44 20.21 -5.11
C CYS A 13 -15.60 19.23 -5.32
N LEU A 14 -15.31 17.94 -5.51
CA LEU A 14 -16.33 16.92 -5.69
C LEU A 14 -17.21 16.78 -4.45
N CYS A 15 -16.63 16.85 -3.25
CA CYS A 15 -17.39 16.87 -2.00
C CYS A 15 -18.34 18.08 -1.94
N ALA A 16 -17.85 19.28 -2.28
CA ALA A 16 -18.66 20.49 -2.30
C ALA A 16 -19.83 20.40 -3.30
N ILE A 17 -19.63 19.74 -4.45
CA ILE A 17 -20.68 19.48 -5.43
C ILE A 17 -21.66 18.40 -4.94
N GLN A 18 -21.17 17.35 -4.27
CA GLN A 18 -21.99 16.24 -3.81
C GLN A 18 -22.94 16.62 -2.68
N GLN A 19 -22.47 17.43 -1.72
CA GLN A 19 -23.22 17.80 -0.52
C GLN A 19 -24.66 18.30 -0.80
N PRO A 20 -24.90 19.28 -1.69
CA PRO A 20 -26.26 19.74 -1.98
C PRO A 20 -27.13 18.69 -2.68
N LEU A 21 -26.56 17.64 -3.27
CA LEU A 21 -27.30 16.63 -4.02
C LEU A 21 -27.84 15.49 -3.15
N LEU A 22 -27.23 15.23 -1.99
CA LEU A 22 -27.56 14.09 -1.12
C LEU A 22 -29.00 14.13 -0.57
N GLY A 23 -29.64 15.31 -0.54
CA GLY A 23 -31.02 15.48 -0.09
C GLY A 23 -32.08 15.28 -1.17
N HIS A 24 -31.69 15.09 -2.43
CA HIS A 24 -32.62 15.06 -3.57
C HIS A 24 -32.60 13.69 -4.25
N SER A 25 -33.69 12.92 -4.11
CA SER A 25 -33.82 11.58 -4.70
C SER A 25 -33.62 11.57 -6.23
N VAL A 26 -34.06 12.62 -6.92
CA VAL A 26 -33.88 12.81 -8.37
C VAL A 26 -32.41 12.90 -8.78
N ALA A 27 -31.52 13.34 -7.88
CA ALA A 27 -30.08 13.47 -8.13
C ALA A 27 -29.27 12.31 -7.55
N SER A 28 -29.92 11.28 -7.00
CA SER A 28 -29.25 10.17 -6.29
C SER A 28 -28.21 9.43 -7.12
N GLU A 29 -28.52 9.14 -8.39
CA GLU A 29 -27.58 8.49 -9.31
C GLU A 29 -26.35 9.37 -9.57
N TYR A 30 -26.56 10.68 -9.76
CA TYR A 30 -25.46 11.62 -9.98
C TYR A 30 -24.59 11.78 -8.72
N ALA A 31 -25.21 11.84 -7.53
CA ALA A 31 -24.48 11.87 -6.26
C ALA A 31 -23.63 10.61 -6.04
N LYS A 32 -24.13 9.44 -6.45
CA LYS A 32 -23.38 8.16 -6.41
C LYS A 32 -22.22 8.12 -7.40
N ASN A 33 -22.39 8.71 -8.59
CA ASN A 33 -21.30 8.85 -9.55
C ASN A 33 -20.18 9.74 -9.01
N ILE A 34 -20.54 10.87 -8.37
CA ILE A 34 -19.55 11.73 -7.69
C ILE A 34 -18.85 10.98 -6.54
N GLU A 35 -19.58 10.20 -5.75
CA GLU A 35 -19.00 9.36 -4.70
C GLU A 35 -17.93 8.42 -5.26
N THR A 36 -18.24 7.77 -6.39
CA THR A 36 -17.32 6.87 -7.08
C THR A 36 -16.06 7.62 -7.55
N MET A 37 -16.20 8.85 -8.06
CA MET A 37 -15.05 9.69 -8.44
C MET A 37 -14.20 10.09 -7.24
N ILE A 38 -14.81 10.46 -6.10
CA ILE A 38 -14.11 10.76 -4.85
C ILE A 38 -13.31 9.54 -4.41
N ASN A 39 -13.93 8.36 -4.36
CA ASN A 39 -13.29 7.12 -3.95
C ASN A 39 -12.12 6.73 -4.88
N ASN A 40 -12.25 6.96 -6.18
CA ASN A 40 -11.17 6.71 -7.13
C ASN A 40 -9.96 7.64 -6.89
N HIS A 41 -10.19 8.93 -6.65
CA HIS A 41 -9.11 9.86 -6.31
C HIS A 41 -8.48 9.55 -4.95
N MET A 42 -9.30 9.13 -3.98
CA MET A 42 -8.83 8.69 -2.68
C MET A 42 -7.90 7.49 -2.80
N ARG A 43 -8.31 6.45 -3.53
CA ARG A 43 -7.49 5.25 -3.74
C ARG A 43 -6.13 5.60 -4.35
N ILE A 44 -6.09 6.46 -5.37
CA ILE A 44 -4.83 6.91 -5.99
C ILE A 44 -3.92 7.64 -4.97
N LEU A 45 -4.51 8.43 -4.07
CA LEU A 45 -3.74 9.11 -3.02
C LEU A 45 -3.16 8.11 -2.01
N VAL A 46 -3.98 7.16 -1.56
CA VAL A 46 -3.57 6.07 -0.66
C VAL A 46 -2.44 5.26 -1.30
N ASP A 47 -2.62 4.78 -2.53
CA ASP A 47 -1.62 3.96 -3.25
C ASP A 47 -0.27 4.68 -3.34
N LYS A 48 -0.29 5.99 -3.65
CA LYS A 48 0.93 6.80 -3.73
C LYS A 48 1.58 7.05 -2.39
N GLU A 49 0.80 7.12 -1.32
CA GLU A 49 1.35 7.31 0.01
C GLU A 49 1.99 6.03 0.53
N VAL A 50 1.31 4.90 0.33
CA VAL A 50 1.86 3.57 0.60
C VAL A 50 3.16 3.35 -0.18
N ASP A 51 3.18 3.63 -1.49
CA ASP A 51 4.39 3.51 -2.31
C ASP A 51 5.51 4.45 -1.83
N ALA A 52 5.20 5.68 -1.43
CA ALA A 52 6.20 6.60 -0.91
C ALA A 52 6.80 6.12 0.42
N ILE A 53 5.97 5.60 1.33
CA ILE A 53 6.42 5.02 2.60
C ILE A 53 7.30 3.80 2.32
N LEU A 54 6.84 2.85 1.50
CA LEU A 54 7.61 1.67 1.15
C LEU A 54 8.93 2.03 0.45
N ARG A 55 8.94 3.03 -0.43
CA ARG A 55 10.16 3.49 -1.10
C ARG A 55 11.15 4.11 -0.11
N ARG A 56 10.68 4.92 0.85
CA ARG A 56 11.52 5.47 1.94
C ARG A 56 12.13 4.36 2.81
N CYS A 57 11.47 3.21 2.91
CA CYS A 57 11.97 2.04 3.63
C CYS A 57 12.84 1.11 2.78
N GLY A 58 13.05 1.41 1.49
CA GLY A 58 13.74 0.51 0.57
C GLY A 58 12.95 -0.76 0.22
N LEU A 59 11.64 -0.80 0.49
CA LEU A 59 10.75 -1.95 0.29
C LEU A 59 10.01 -1.93 -1.04
N SER A 60 9.72 -0.76 -1.61
CA SER A 60 8.88 -0.65 -2.83
C SER A 60 9.40 -1.51 -3.98
N ASP A 61 10.71 -1.42 -4.28
CA ASP A 61 11.33 -2.18 -5.37
C ASP A 61 11.46 -3.69 -5.08
N LYS A 62 11.35 -4.09 -3.80
CA LYS A 62 11.46 -5.49 -3.35
C LYS A 62 10.11 -6.21 -3.33
N MET A 63 8.99 -5.47 -3.21
CA MET A 63 7.64 -6.05 -3.17
C MET A 63 7.34 -7.00 -4.35
N PRO A 64 7.70 -6.71 -5.62
CA PRO A 64 7.48 -7.64 -6.72
C PRO A 64 8.21 -8.98 -6.57
N LEU A 65 9.37 -8.99 -5.90
CA LEU A 65 10.13 -10.22 -5.61
C LEU A 65 9.39 -11.08 -4.59
N PHE A 66 8.84 -10.45 -3.54
CA PHE A 66 8.06 -11.16 -2.52
C PHE A 66 6.78 -11.76 -3.09
N TYR A 67 6.03 -11.01 -3.91
CA TYR A 67 4.84 -11.55 -4.58
C TYR A 67 5.18 -12.72 -5.49
N ARG A 68 6.26 -12.64 -6.28
CA ARG A 68 6.71 -13.74 -7.13
C ARG A 68 7.08 -14.99 -6.34
N ALA A 69 7.65 -14.83 -5.14
CA ALA A 69 7.99 -15.97 -4.28
C ALA A 69 6.74 -16.70 -3.78
N LEU A 70 5.74 -15.95 -3.30
CA LEU A 70 4.45 -16.51 -2.87
C LEU A 70 3.69 -17.19 -4.04
N GLU A 71 3.73 -16.61 -5.24
CA GLU A 71 3.10 -17.20 -6.43
C GLU A 71 3.74 -18.54 -6.82
N LYS A 72 5.08 -18.65 -6.76
CA LYS A 72 5.78 -19.91 -7.04
C LYS A 72 5.34 -21.01 -6.10
N GLU A 73 5.15 -20.71 -4.82
CA GLU A 73 4.66 -21.68 -3.84
C GLU A 73 3.26 -22.19 -4.21
N SER A 74 2.34 -21.28 -4.56
CA SER A 74 0.95 -21.63 -4.93
C SER A 74 0.83 -22.53 -6.18
N ASN A 75 1.78 -22.44 -7.11
CA ASN A 75 1.80 -23.23 -8.34
C ASN A 75 2.58 -24.55 -8.24
N THR A 76 3.26 -24.84 -7.12
CA THR A 76 4.03 -26.09 -6.94
C THR A 76 3.20 -27.30 -6.50
N GLY A 77 1.87 -27.21 -6.55
CA GLY A 77 0.95 -28.32 -6.25
C GLY A 77 0.97 -29.51 -7.23
N SER A 78 1.78 -29.51 -8.30
CA SER A 78 1.95 -30.68 -9.19
C SER A 78 3.13 -30.48 -10.14
N VAL A 79 4.33 -30.99 -9.82
CA VAL A 79 5.00 -32.09 -10.54
C VAL A 79 6.22 -32.55 -9.71
N ALA A 80 6.27 -33.84 -9.39
CA ALA A 80 7.47 -34.49 -8.93
C ALA A 80 8.49 -34.58 -10.09
N GLY A 81 9.73 -34.17 -9.84
CA GLY A 81 10.89 -34.51 -10.67
C GLY A 81 11.40 -33.37 -11.55
N GLY A 82 12.39 -32.64 -11.05
CA GLY A 82 13.18 -31.72 -11.87
C GLY A 82 13.91 -30.68 -11.02
N THR A 83 15.19 -30.93 -10.80
CA THR A 83 16.17 -29.99 -10.24
C THR A 83 16.07 -28.63 -10.94
N GLN A 84 15.38 -27.67 -10.32
CA GLN A 84 15.50 -26.26 -10.67
C GLN A 84 15.89 -25.52 -9.40
N GLY A 85 17.19 -25.19 -9.32
CA GLY A 85 17.71 -24.22 -8.37
C GLY A 85 17.07 -22.87 -8.67
N GLY A 86 15.90 -22.62 -8.09
CA GLY A 86 15.40 -21.28 -7.92
C GLY A 86 16.32 -20.62 -6.90
N THR A 87 17.15 -19.68 -7.35
CA THR A 87 17.96 -18.79 -6.51
C THR A 87 17.14 -18.41 -5.28
N GLN A 88 17.60 -18.84 -4.10
CA GLN A 88 16.91 -18.53 -2.86
C GLN A 88 16.84 -17.01 -2.73
N LEU A 89 15.74 -16.46 -2.22
CA LEU A 89 15.66 -15.01 -2.00
C LEU A 89 16.83 -14.53 -1.13
N ALA A 90 17.32 -15.35 -0.21
CA ALA A 90 18.50 -15.04 0.61
C ALA A 90 19.83 -14.89 -0.17
N GLU A 91 19.94 -15.43 -1.39
CA GLU A 91 21.16 -15.33 -2.22
C GLU A 91 21.27 -13.98 -2.95
N SER A 92 20.18 -13.20 -3.00
CA SER A 92 20.22 -11.82 -3.46
C SER A 92 20.58 -10.90 -2.30
N GLU A 93 21.61 -10.07 -2.49
CA GLU A 93 22.09 -9.09 -1.50
C GLU A 93 20.96 -8.17 -1.00
N GLU A 94 20.02 -7.84 -1.90
CA GLU A 94 18.86 -6.97 -1.63
C GLU A 94 17.80 -7.61 -0.72
N THR A 95 17.71 -8.94 -0.68
CA THR A 95 16.75 -9.69 0.15
C THR A 95 17.46 -10.52 1.22
N SER A 96 18.72 -10.17 1.51
CA SER A 96 19.46 -10.74 2.64
C SER A 96 18.77 -10.41 3.98
N PRO A 97 18.95 -11.25 5.02
CA PRO A 97 18.31 -11.02 6.32
C PRO A 97 18.69 -9.67 6.95
N ALA A 98 19.93 -9.22 6.73
CA ALA A 98 20.41 -7.92 7.21
C ALA A 98 19.71 -6.75 6.50
N ALA A 99 19.62 -6.79 5.16
CA ALA A 99 18.95 -5.77 4.37
C ALA A 99 17.45 -5.68 4.72
N LEU A 100 16.78 -6.82 4.88
CA LEU A 100 15.37 -6.87 5.29
C LEU A 100 15.16 -6.35 6.72
N SER A 101 16.07 -6.68 7.65
CA SER A 101 16.01 -6.15 9.02
C SER A 101 16.12 -4.62 9.04
N GLU A 102 17.02 -4.04 8.23
CA GLU A 102 17.15 -2.59 8.10
C GLU A 102 15.90 -1.95 7.50
N CYS A 103 15.34 -2.55 6.44
CA CYS A 103 14.10 -2.08 5.81
C CYS A 103 12.92 -2.10 6.80
N LEU A 104 12.78 -3.17 7.59
CA LEU A 104 11.73 -3.28 8.61
C LEU A 104 11.93 -2.30 9.77
N LYS A 105 13.17 -2.07 10.21
CA LYS A 105 13.48 -1.03 11.21
C LYS A 105 13.11 0.35 10.70
N ALA A 106 13.41 0.65 9.43
CA ALA A 106 13.01 1.91 8.80
C ALA A 106 11.48 2.05 8.73
N LEU A 107 10.77 0.98 8.34
CA LEU A 107 9.31 0.95 8.28
C LEU A 107 8.68 1.20 9.65
N PHE A 108 9.08 0.46 10.68
CA PHE A 108 8.57 0.67 12.04
C PHE A 108 8.98 2.03 12.59
N GLY A 109 10.19 2.51 12.28
CA GLY A 109 10.63 3.86 12.64
C GLY A 109 9.74 4.95 12.05
N LEU A 110 9.30 4.79 10.80
CA LEU A 110 8.40 5.73 10.13
C LEU A 110 6.94 5.63 10.63
N ILE A 111 6.44 4.43 10.90
CA ILE A 111 5.07 4.21 11.36
C ILE A 111 4.89 4.62 12.83
N LEU A 112 5.87 4.28 13.69
CA LEU A 112 5.82 4.52 15.14
C LEU A 112 6.44 5.86 15.53
N GLY A 113 7.25 6.46 14.66
CA GLY A 113 7.82 7.80 14.86
C GLY A 113 6.74 8.87 14.76
N SER A 114 6.85 9.90 15.59
CA SER A 114 5.95 11.06 15.63
C SER A 114 5.91 11.91 14.34
N GLU A 115 6.60 11.51 13.27
CA GLU A 115 6.50 12.11 11.94
C GLU A 115 5.28 11.62 11.14
N SER A 116 4.41 10.83 11.77
CA SER A 116 3.32 10.09 11.13
C SER A 116 2.02 10.88 10.89
N SER A 117 1.96 12.19 11.13
CA SER A 117 0.84 12.96 10.57
C SER A 117 1.06 12.95 9.07
N LEU A 118 0.27 12.20 8.29
CA LEU A 118 0.29 12.24 6.82
C LEU A 118 -0.08 13.66 6.39
N PRO A 119 0.90 14.57 6.17
CA PRO A 119 0.64 16.01 6.20
C PRO A 119 -0.26 16.42 5.04
N GLU A 120 -0.19 15.68 3.93
CA GLU A 120 -1.00 15.95 2.75
C GLU A 120 -2.49 15.69 2.97
N PHE A 121 -2.87 14.71 3.80
CA PHE A 121 -4.28 14.45 4.07
C PHE A 121 -4.93 15.51 4.95
N GLU A 122 -4.14 16.32 5.68
CA GLU A 122 -4.67 17.45 6.44
C GLU A 122 -5.33 18.51 5.54
N GLN A 123 -4.93 18.59 4.26
CA GLN A 123 -5.50 19.53 3.28
C GLN A 123 -6.88 19.09 2.76
N MET A 124 -7.30 17.86 3.05
CA MET A 124 -8.63 17.38 2.69
C MET A 124 -9.65 17.94 3.68
N GLN A 125 -10.68 18.62 3.18
CA GLN A 125 -11.58 19.41 4.02
C GLN A 125 -12.54 18.54 4.84
N VAL A 126 -12.97 17.41 4.28
CA VAL A 126 -13.95 16.52 4.92
C VAL A 126 -13.26 15.61 5.96
N PRO A 127 -13.55 15.74 7.27
CA PRO A 127 -12.87 14.98 8.32
C PRO A 127 -13.03 13.46 8.20
N LYS A 128 -14.22 13.00 7.78
CA LYS A 128 -14.49 11.57 7.56
C LYS A 128 -13.54 10.98 6.52
N LEU A 129 -13.35 11.68 5.40
CA LEU A 129 -12.48 11.22 4.32
C LEU A 129 -11.00 11.22 4.73
N ARG A 130 -10.57 12.16 5.58
CA ARG A 130 -9.22 12.12 6.17
C ARG A 130 -9.00 10.86 6.99
N SER A 131 -9.92 10.56 7.91
CA SER A 131 -9.84 9.35 8.74
C SER A 131 -9.85 8.09 7.88
N GLU A 132 -10.68 8.05 6.85
CA GLU A 132 -10.77 6.93 5.92
C GLU A 132 -9.48 6.74 5.13
N ALA A 133 -8.86 7.81 4.63
CA ALA A 133 -7.56 7.74 3.96
C ALA A 133 -6.48 7.15 4.87
N CYS A 134 -6.41 7.61 6.12
CA CYS A 134 -5.45 7.08 7.10
C CYS A 134 -5.67 5.59 7.38
N ILE A 135 -6.93 5.17 7.54
CA ILE A 135 -7.27 3.76 7.75
C ILE A 135 -6.86 2.91 6.54
N GLN A 136 -7.12 3.40 5.32
CA GLN A 136 -6.76 2.68 4.10
C GLN A 136 -5.24 2.57 3.94
N VAL A 137 -4.47 3.63 4.21
CA VAL A 137 -2.99 3.57 4.22
C VAL A 137 -2.50 2.55 5.24
N ALA A 138 -3.01 2.59 6.48
CA ALA A 138 -2.62 1.65 7.52
C ALA A 138 -2.93 0.19 7.12
N LYS A 139 -4.10 -0.05 6.50
CA LYS A 139 -4.49 -1.37 6.01
C LYS A 139 -3.56 -1.86 4.90
N SER A 140 -3.29 -1.05 3.89
CA SER A 140 -2.39 -1.40 2.80
C SER A 140 -0.94 -1.65 3.25
N LEU A 141 -0.46 -0.89 4.25
CA LEU A 141 0.85 -1.15 4.86
C LEU A 141 0.87 -2.46 5.64
N ALA A 142 -0.21 -2.79 6.36
CA ALA A 142 -0.33 -4.07 7.05
C ALA A 142 -0.35 -5.25 6.08
N GLU A 143 -1.09 -5.14 4.97
CA GLU A 143 -1.10 -6.15 3.89
C GLU A 143 0.29 -6.32 3.26
N ALA A 144 1.01 -5.22 3.01
CA ALA A 144 2.38 -5.29 2.50
C ALA A 144 3.34 -5.96 3.50
N TYR A 145 3.19 -5.66 4.80
CA TYR A 145 3.96 -6.31 5.85
C TYR A 145 3.66 -7.81 5.95
N GLU A 146 2.39 -8.22 5.83
CA GLU A 146 1.99 -9.63 5.84
C GLU A 146 2.67 -10.42 4.71
N VAL A 147 2.72 -9.85 3.50
CA VAL A 147 3.46 -10.43 2.36
C VAL A 147 4.94 -10.64 2.70
N ILE A 148 5.59 -9.62 3.26
CA ILE A 148 7.01 -9.69 3.66
C ILE A 148 7.20 -10.76 4.74
N TYR A 149 6.33 -10.78 5.75
CA TYR A 149 6.40 -11.71 6.87
C TYR A 149 6.27 -13.16 6.39
N ASN A 150 5.28 -13.46 5.53
CA ASN A 150 5.06 -14.80 5.00
C ASN A 150 6.29 -15.30 4.21
N VAL A 151 6.90 -14.42 3.41
CA VAL A 151 8.12 -14.76 2.66
C VAL A 151 9.30 -15.03 3.58
N ILE A 152 9.48 -14.22 4.64
CA ILE A 152 10.58 -14.40 5.61
C ILE A 152 10.40 -15.69 6.41
N MET A 153 9.17 -16.00 6.82
CA MET A 153 8.86 -17.16 7.66
C MET A 153 8.88 -18.48 6.91
N ASP A 154 8.85 -18.45 5.57
CA ASP A 154 9.00 -19.64 4.76
C ASP A 154 10.47 -20.12 4.77
N PRO A 155 10.75 -21.30 5.37
CA PRO A 155 12.10 -21.84 5.46
C PRO A 155 12.70 -22.18 4.09
N SER A 156 11.90 -22.34 3.04
CA SER A 156 12.37 -22.61 1.69
C SER A 156 13.05 -21.40 1.04
N ASN A 157 12.80 -20.19 1.55
CA ASN A 157 13.38 -18.94 1.04
C ASN A 157 14.77 -18.63 1.63
N GLY A 158 15.23 -19.41 2.62
CA GLY A 158 16.57 -19.29 3.21
C GLY A 158 16.81 -18.01 4.03
N VAL A 159 15.77 -17.19 4.27
CA VAL A 159 15.90 -15.89 4.95
C VAL A 159 16.09 -16.03 6.47
N LEU A 160 15.66 -17.16 7.05
CA LEU A 160 15.86 -17.51 8.46
C LEU A 160 16.86 -18.67 8.66
N GLY A 161 17.61 -19.04 7.61
CA GLY A 161 18.57 -20.16 7.60
C GLY A 161 19.97 -19.79 8.03
#